data_AF-A0A258MSZ5-F1
#
_entry.id   AF-A0A258MSZ5-F1
#
_cell.length_a   1.000
_cell.length_b   1.000
_cell.length_c   1.000
_cell.angle_alpha   90.00
_cell.angle_beta   90.00
_cell.angle_gamma   90.00
#
_symmetry.space_group_name_H-M   'P 1'
#
loop_
_entity.id
_entity.type
_entity.pdbx_description
1 polymer ?
#
loop_
_entity_poly.entity_id
_entity_poly.type
_entity_poly.pdbx_seq_one_letter_code
_entity_poly.pdbx_strand_id
1 'polypeptide(L)'
;MSDNQMLPPLINEPLYLQIQRLKEEVEKSNLKSASVKPKTPPIYTLEEKLVQWIQSLTPAQLERPHTTTEVIKLASLTGKYRTRPALQEVAQLLRKHGFKHKRSWTNASRNQRYWKFIGTEK
;
A
#
# COMPACT_ATOMS: atom_id res chain seq x y z
N MET A 1 13.86 12.57 27.69
CA MET A 1 15.28 12.79 28.01
C MET A 1 15.98 13.09 26.71
N SER A 2 16.49 14.32 26.58
CA SER A 2 16.88 14.93 25.32
C SER A 2 18.19 14.33 24.78
N ASP A 3 18.20 13.98 23.49
CA ASP A 3 19.40 13.64 22.74
C ASP A 3 20.36 14.83 22.78
N ASN A 4 21.41 14.69 23.58
CA ASN A 4 22.45 15.69 23.73
C ASN A 4 23.32 15.64 22.47
N GLN A 5 22.99 16.48 21.48
CA GLN A 5 23.86 16.72 20.33
C GLN A 5 25.14 17.37 20.85
N MET A 6 26.16 16.55 21.13
CA MET A 6 27.51 17.04 21.39
C MET A 6 28.01 17.70 20.11
N LEU A 7 27.99 19.03 20.09
CA LEU A 7 28.77 19.82 19.14
C LEU A 7 30.24 19.41 19.28
N PRO A 8 30.95 19.13 18.17
CA PRO A 8 32.36 18.80 18.24
C PRO A 8 33.14 20.01 18.79
N PRO A 9 34.20 19.78 19.60
CA PRO A 9 35.00 20.87 20.14
C PRO A 9 35.55 21.74 19.01
N LEU A 10 35.54 23.06 19.22
CA LEU A 10 36.17 24.05 18.34
C LEU A 10 37.69 23.84 18.36
N ILE A 11 38.16 22.88 17.59
CA ILE A 11 39.57 22.62 17.37
C ILE A 11 40.02 23.57 16.26
N ASN A 12 41.11 24.32 16.50
CA ASN A 12 41.84 25.14 15.53
C ASN A 12 42.53 24.29 14.45
N GLU A 13 41.80 23.34 13.86
CA GLU A 13 42.26 22.49 12.77
C GLU A 13 42.12 23.26 11.44
N PRO A 14 43.09 23.14 10.52
CA PRO A 14 42.98 23.70 9.19
C PRO A 14 41.76 23.09 8.48
N LEU A 15 40.98 23.95 7.81
CA LEU A 15 39.68 23.66 7.19
C LEU A 15 39.71 22.41 6.27
N TYR A 16 40.83 22.15 5.61
CA TYR A 16 41.03 20.97 4.78
C TYR A 16 40.86 19.65 5.55
N LEU A 17 41.35 19.55 6.78
CA LEU A 17 41.22 18.35 7.61
C LEU A 17 39.77 18.10 8.04
N GLN A 18 39.02 19.18 8.27
CA GLN A 18 37.59 19.10 8.58
C GLN A 18 36.79 18.56 7.38
N ILE A 19 37.10 19.07 6.18
CA ILE A 19 36.49 18.57 4.93
C ILE A 19 36.82 17.08 4.73
N GLN A 20 38.06 16.68 5.00
CA GLN A 20 38.47 15.28 4.86
C GLN A 20 37.75 14.36 5.85
N ARG A 21 37.66 14.77 7.13
CA ARG A 21 36.89 14.03 8.14
C ARG A 21 35.42 13.91 7.75
N LEU A 22 34.79 15.00 7.31
CA LEU A 22 33.39 15.00 6.87
C LEU A 22 33.17 14.06 5.67
N LYS A 23 34.09 14.04 4.71
CA LYS A 23 34.05 13.10 3.58
C LYS A 23 34.11 11.64 4.06
N GLU A 24 35.05 11.32 4.94
CA GLU A 24 35.19 9.98 5.51
C GLU A 24 33.95 9.55 6.31
N GLU A 25 33.33 10.47 7.05
CA GLU A 25 32.14 10.21 7.87
C GLU A 25 30.89 9.99 7.00
N VAL A 26 30.78 10.73 5.89
CA VAL A 26 29.77 10.50 4.85
C VAL A 26 29.99 9.14 4.17
N GLU A 27 31.23 8.79 3.80
CA GLU A 27 31.52 7.48 3.18
C GLU A 27 31.21 6.31 4.13
N LYS A 28 31.61 6.42 5.41
CA LYS A 28 31.32 5.41 6.45
C LYS A 28 29.83 5.26 6.73
N SER A 29 29.05 6.35 6.68
CA SER A 29 27.59 6.29 6.84
C SER A 29 26.88 5.77 5.58
N ASN A 30 27.38 6.09 4.38
CA ASN A 30 26.82 5.62 3.12
C ASN A 30 27.04 4.11 2.91
N LEU A 31 28.18 3.56 3.38
CA LEU A 31 28.42 2.11 3.40
C LEU A 31 27.47 1.36 4.35
N LYS A 32 27.04 2.01 5.46
CA LYS A 32 26.04 1.45 6.38
C LYS A 32 24.60 1.57 5.86
N SER A 33 24.32 2.54 4.98
CA SER A 33 23.00 2.77 4.39
C SER A 33 22.82 2.15 2.99
N ALA A 34 23.85 1.48 2.44
CA ALA A 34 23.85 0.86 1.11
C ALA A 34 22.81 -0.26 0.88
N SER A 35 21.92 -0.54 1.84
CA SER A 35 20.79 -1.46 1.66
C SER A 35 19.43 -0.76 1.46
N VAL A 36 19.35 0.57 1.60
CA VAL A 36 18.08 1.28 1.37
C VAL A 36 18.04 1.73 -0.09
N LYS A 37 17.74 0.78 -0.97
CA LYS A 37 17.25 1.07 -2.33
C LYS A 37 16.18 2.18 -2.22
N PRO A 38 16.19 3.19 -3.10
CA PRO A 38 15.08 4.13 -3.14
C PRO A 38 13.79 3.31 -3.28
N LYS A 39 12.85 3.47 -2.33
CA LYS A 39 11.51 2.88 -2.39
C LYS A 39 10.80 3.49 -3.60
N THR A 40 11.12 3.01 -4.80
CA THR A 40 10.20 3.11 -5.93
C THR A 40 8.91 2.47 -5.42
N PRO A 41 7.77 3.19 -5.39
CA PRO A 41 6.53 2.57 -5.00
C PRO A 41 6.33 1.36 -5.91
N PRO A 42 6.21 0.14 -5.38
CA PRO A 42 5.99 -1.04 -6.20
C PRO A 42 4.80 -0.77 -7.11
N ILE A 43 5.00 -0.99 -8.41
CA ILE A 43 3.94 -0.88 -9.40
C ILE A 43 2.98 -2.03 -9.11
N TYR A 44 1.96 -1.76 -8.30
CA TYR A 44 0.98 -2.77 -7.96
C TYR A 44 0.04 -3.02 -9.13
N THR A 45 -0.03 -4.26 -9.58
CA THR A 45 -1.08 -4.68 -10.52
C THR A 45 -2.46 -4.55 -9.87
N LEU A 46 -3.52 -4.52 -10.68
CA LEU A 46 -4.89 -4.41 -10.17
C LEU A 46 -5.23 -5.56 -9.21
N GLU A 47 -4.78 -6.78 -9.56
CA GLU A 47 -4.92 -7.97 -8.72
C GLU A 47 -4.16 -7.82 -7.39
N GLU A 48 -2.90 -7.37 -7.42
CA GLU A 48 -2.12 -7.17 -6.20
C GLU A 48 -2.76 -6.16 -5.25
N LYS A 49 -3.27 -5.02 -5.76
CA LYS A 49 -3.98 -4.04 -4.92
C LYS A 49 -5.24 -4.65 -4.29
N LEU A 50 -5.96 -5.46 -5.05
CA LEU A 50 -7.17 -6.13 -4.58
C LEU A 50 -6.83 -7.19 -3.51
N VAL A 51 -5.77 -7.98 -3.71
CA VAL A 51 -5.28 -8.96 -2.73
C VAL A 51 -4.82 -8.27 -1.44
N GLN A 52 -4.02 -7.21 -1.55
CA GLN A 52 -3.59 -6.42 -0.39
C GLN A 52 -4.78 -5.86 0.38
N TRP A 53 -5.78 -5.34 -0.33
CA TRP A 53 -7.01 -4.87 0.29
C TRP A 53 -7.70 -6.00 1.04
N ILE A 54 -7.94 -7.17 0.42
CA ILE A 54 -8.56 -8.32 1.10
C ILE A 54 -7.78 -8.73 2.35
N GLN A 55 -6.45 -8.80 2.26
CA GLN A 55 -5.58 -9.16 3.39
C GLN A 55 -5.62 -8.13 4.52
N SER A 56 -5.89 -6.85 4.20
CA SER A 56 -6.00 -5.79 5.20
C SER A 56 -7.34 -5.77 5.95
N LEU A 57 -8.36 -6.48 5.46
CA LEU A 57 -9.69 -6.47 6.07
C LEU A 57 -9.74 -7.34 7.33
N THR A 58 -10.41 -6.84 8.37
CA THR A 58 -10.76 -7.66 9.52
C THR A 58 -11.87 -8.66 9.18
N PRO A 59 -12.04 -9.77 9.92
CA PRO A 59 -13.09 -10.75 9.65
C PRO A 59 -14.50 -10.13 9.59
N ALA A 60 -14.80 -9.18 10.49
CA ALA A 60 -16.07 -8.44 10.48
C ALA A 60 -16.26 -7.60 9.21
N GLN A 61 -15.18 -7.03 8.66
CA GLN A 61 -15.23 -6.25 7.42
C GLN A 61 -15.34 -7.13 6.17
N LEU A 62 -14.83 -8.37 6.22
CA LEU A 62 -14.98 -9.35 5.13
C LEU A 62 -16.43 -9.83 5.00
N GLU A 63 -17.13 -10.02 6.12
CA GLU A 63 -18.52 -10.45 6.12
C GLU A 63 -19.49 -9.36 5.62
N ARG A 64 -19.08 -8.09 5.74
CA ARG A 64 -19.86 -6.93 5.28
C ARG A 64 -20.06 -7.00 3.76
N PRO A 65 -21.28 -6.73 3.24
CA PRO A 65 -21.50 -6.62 1.81
C PRO A 65 -20.86 -5.35 1.24
N HIS A 66 -20.11 -5.49 0.15
CA HIS A 66 -19.45 -4.37 -0.53
C HIS A 66 -20.00 -4.15 -1.93
N THR A 67 -20.18 -2.90 -2.34
CA THR A 67 -20.51 -2.60 -3.75
C THR A 67 -19.26 -2.57 -4.61
N THR A 68 -19.37 -2.83 -5.92
CA THR A 68 -18.20 -2.73 -6.83
C THR A 68 -17.54 -1.35 -6.77
N THR A 69 -18.34 -0.29 -6.65
CA THR A 69 -17.84 1.08 -6.52
C THR A 69 -17.11 1.34 -5.21
N GLU A 70 -17.55 0.71 -4.12
CA GLU A 70 -16.92 0.80 -2.80
C GLU A 70 -15.60 0.05 -2.81
N VAL A 71 -15.55 -1.17 -3.36
CA VAL A 71 -14.31 -1.94 -3.55
C VAL A 71 -13.28 -1.12 -4.33
N ILE A 72 -13.66 -0.52 -5.46
CA ILE A 72 -12.75 0.30 -6.28
C ILE A 72 -12.15 1.46 -5.48
N LYS A 73 -12.95 2.11 -4.63
CA LYS A 73 -12.50 3.22 -3.79
C LYS A 73 -11.60 2.75 -2.64
N LEU A 74 -12.05 1.74 -1.88
CA LEU A 74 -11.33 1.24 -0.70
C LEU A 74 -9.99 0.60 -1.06
N ALA A 75 -9.96 -0.18 -2.15
CA ALA A 75 -8.74 -0.82 -2.63
C ALA A 75 -7.90 0.10 -3.54
N SER A 76 -8.29 1.37 -3.73
CA SER A 76 -7.61 2.33 -4.62
C SER A 76 -7.28 1.75 -6.00
N LEU A 77 -8.24 1.03 -6.58
CA LEU A 77 -8.06 0.32 -7.85
C LEU A 77 -8.00 1.33 -8.99
N THR A 78 -6.97 1.17 -9.82
CA THR A 78 -6.69 2.02 -10.98
C THR A 78 -6.69 1.18 -12.24
N GLY A 79 -7.25 1.70 -13.33
CA GLY A 79 -7.21 1.03 -14.62
C GLY A 79 -5.86 1.21 -15.31
N LYS A 80 -5.50 0.30 -16.23
CA LYS A 80 -4.26 0.36 -17.00
C LYS A 80 -4.18 1.59 -17.92
N TYR A 81 -5.31 1.97 -18.53
CA TYR A 81 -5.40 3.06 -19.51
C TYR A 81 -6.43 4.14 -19.11
N ARG A 82 -7.04 4.03 -17.94
CA ARG A 82 -8.12 4.91 -17.44
C ARG A 82 -8.01 5.04 -15.93
N THR A 83 -8.53 6.14 -15.39
CA THR A 83 -8.56 6.40 -13.94
C THR A 83 -9.23 5.26 -13.16
N ARG A 84 -10.28 4.65 -13.73
CA ARG A 84 -11.01 3.54 -13.13
C ARG A 84 -10.79 2.24 -13.91
N PRO A 85 -10.70 1.10 -13.21
CA PRO A 85 -10.61 -0.20 -13.85
C PRO A 85 -11.91 -0.60 -14.53
N ALA A 86 -11.83 -1.58 -15.44
CA ALA A 86 -13.02 -2.17 -16.04
C ALA A 86 -13.82 -2.94 -14.97
N LEU A 87 -15.12 -2.69 -14.88
CA LEU A 87 -15.98 -3.34 -13.87
C LEU A 87 -15.98 -4.87 -13.99
N GLN A 88 -15.87 -5.38 -15.22
CA GLN A 88 -15.82 -6.82 -15.50
C GLN A 88 -14.53 -7.45 -14.99
N GLU A 89 -13.40 -6.78 -15.14
CA GLU A 89 -12.09 -7.23 -14.65
C GLU A 89 -12.08 -7.32 -13.12
N VAL A 90 -12.58 -6.27 -12.44
CA VAL A 90 -12.77 -6.27 -10.98
C VAL A 90 -13.69 -7.41 -10.55
N ALA A 91 -14.79 -7.64 -11.26
CA ALA A 91 -15.73 -8.71 -10.96
C ALA A 91 -15.12 -10.11 -11.11
N GLN A 92 -14.28 -10.32 -12.12
CA GLN A 92 -13.57 -11.59 -12.33
C GLN A 92 -12.58 -11.87 -11.19
N LEU A 93 -11.80 -10.85 -10.79
CA LEU A 93 -10.87 -10.98 -9.68
C LEU A 93 -11.57 -11.22 -8.34
N LEU A 94 -12.66 -10.49 -8.06
CA LEU A 94 -13.45 -10.73 -6.86
C LEU A 94 -13.94 -12.19 -6.78
N ARG A 95 -14.40 -12.76 -7.89
CA ARG A 95 -14.78 -14.19 -7.94
C ARG A 95 -13.59 -15.11 -7.69
N LYS A 96 -12.43 -14.81 -8.30
CA LYS A 96 -11.19 -15.57 -8.10
C LYS A 96 -10.77 -15.60 -6.62
N HIS A 97 -11.03 -14.53 -5.88
CA HIS A 97 -10.73 -14.42 -4.45
C HIS A 97 -11.90 -14.78 -3.52
N GLY A 98 -12.91 -15.53 -3.98
CA GLY A 98 -13.95 -16.09 -3.09
C GLY A 98 -15.12 -15.16 -2.76
N PHE A 99 -15.27 -14.04 -3.48
CA PHE A 99 -16.48 -13.23 -3.39
C PHE A 99 -17.55 -13.74 -4.37
N LYS A 100 -18.79 -13.89 -3.90
CA LYS A 100 -19.94 -14.13 -4.78
C LYS A 100 -20.79 -12.88 -4.90
N HIS A 101 -21.27 -12.64 -6.11
CA HIS A 101 -22.16 -11.53 -6.44
C HIS A 101 -23.58 -11.86 -5.98
N LYS A 102 -24.21 -10.95 -5.25
CA LYS A 102 -25.60 -11.07 -4.77
C LYS A 102 -26.40 -9.81 -5.08
N ARG A 103 -27.71 -9.95 -5.09
CA ARG A 103 -28.66 -8.85 -5.21
C ARG A 103 -29.47 -8.78 -3.92
N SER A 104 -29.66 -7.58 -3.41
CA SER A 104 -30.57 -7.36 -2.29
C SER A 104 -31.98 -7.19 -2.83
N TRP A 105 -32.93 -7.89 -2.23
CA TRP A 105 -34.35 -7.83 -2.59
C TRP A 105 -35.17 -6.95 -1.64
N THR A 106 -34.51 -6.32 -0.66
CA THR A 106 -35.19 -5.41 0.27
C THR A 106 -35.54 -4.09 -0.41
N ASN A 107 -36.74 -3.57 -0.14
CA ASN A 107 -37.24 -2.34 -0.75
C ASN A 107 -36.31 -1.13 -0.48
N ALA A 108 -35.75 -1.06 0.74
CA ALA A 108 -34.77 -0.03 1.13
C ALA A 108 -33.48 -0.05 0.28
N SER A 109 -33.08 -1.22 -0.22
CA SER A 109 -31.83 -1.39 -0.98
C SER A 109 -31.99 -1.14 -2.48
N ARG A 110 -33.21 -0.88 -2.99
CA ARG A 110 -33.47 -0.57 -4.41
C ARG A 110 -32.80 -1.54 -5.40
N ASN A 111 -32.85 -2.85 -5.11
CA ASN A 111 -32.20 -3.89 -5.95
C ASN A 111 -30.68 -3.75 -6.10
N GLN A 112 -30.00 -3.21 -5.09
CA GLN A 112 -28.56 -3.02 -5.12
C GLN A 112 -27.80 -4.34 -5.27
N ARG A 113 -26.77 -4.29 -6.10
CA ARG A 113 -25.83 -5.38 -6.35
C ARG A 113 -24.62 -5.23 -5.43
N TYR A 114 -24.26 -6.30 -4.75
CA TYR A 114 -23.15 -6.32 -3.80
C TYR A 114 -22.38 -7.63 -3.86
N TRP A 115 -21.20 -7.61 -3.27
CA TRP A 115 -20.29 -8.72 -3.14
C TRP A 115 -20.27 -9.16 -1.69
N LYS A 116 -20.39 -10.47 -1.47
CA LYS A 116 -20.23 -11.08 -0.15
C LYS A 116 -19.08 -12.08 -0.23
N PHE A 117 -18.16 -12.01 0.72
CA PHE A 117 -17.12 -13.01 0.88
C PHE A 117 -17.76 -14.31 1.37
N ILE A 118 -17.51 -15.42 0.66
CA ILE A 118 -18.03 -16.75 1.02
C ILE A 118 -16.88 -17.70 1.39
N GLY A 119 -15.64 -17.27 1.18
CA GLY A 119 -14.44 -18.09 1.33
C GLY A 119 -13.90 -18.51 -0.03
N THR A 120 -12.60 -18.74 -0.08
CA THR A 120 -11.98 -19.42 -1.23
C THR A 120 -12.31 -20.90 -1.10
N GLU A 121 -13.20 -21.42 -1.96
CA GLU A 121 -13.29 -22.87 -2.20
C GLU A 121 -11.88 -23.30 -2.65
N LYS A 122 -11.19 -24.06 -1.80
CA LYS A 122 -9.86 -24.62 -2.06
C LYS A 122 -9.98 -25.85 -2.94
#